data_AF-A0A9D7F0G5-F1
#
_entry.id   AF-A0A9D7F0G5-F1
#
_cell.length_a   1.000
_cell.length_b   1.000
_cell.length_c   1.000
_cell.angle_alpha   90.00
_cell.angle_beta   90.00
_cell.angle_gamma   90.00
#
_symmetry.space_group_name_H-M   'P 1'
#
loop_
_entity.id
_entity.type
_entity.pdbx_description
1 polymer ?
#
loop_
_entity_poly.entity_id
_entity_poly.type
_entity_poly.pdbx_seq_one_letter_code
_entity_poly.pdbx_strand_id
1 'polypeptide(L)'
;SGGFTTQVVLGAGLNKVKLVIGSKVIEQNITLNREPVDLRATLTWNTANSDIDLYITDPEKFTCFYSNKSSSNMRLDVDNTSGYGPENIYVTKVKKGTYTISVKNYSRGEGTEATIYVFINEKLKDMHKVRFTGSGQTITVSNYSF
;
A
#
# COMPACT_ATOMS: atom_id res chain seq x y z
N SER A 1 27.50 15.49 12.94
CA SER A 1 27.05 14.21 12.35
C SER A 1 25.66 14.41 11.79
N GLY A 2 25.36 13.80 10.64
CA GLY A 2 24.01 13.78 10.08
C GLY A 2 23.42 12.38 10.19
N GLY A 3 22.11 12.28 10.35
CA GLY A 3 21.35 11.04 10.28
C GLY A 3 20.23 11.20 9.26
N PHE A 4 19.85 10.10 8.61
CA PHE A 4 18.64 10.05 7.79
C PHE A 4 17.90 8.77 8.16
N THR A 5 16.57 8.84 8.08
CA THR A 5 15.68 7.70 8.26
C THR A 5 14.72 7.69 7.08
N THR A 6 14.50 6.52 6.51
CA THR A 6 13.49 6.32 5.45
C THR A 6 12.75 5.01 5.71
N GLN A 7 11.51 4.95 5.27
CA GLN A 7 10.70 3.73 5.29
C GLN A 7 10.83 3.04 3.95
N VAL A 8 11.01 1.72 3.97
CA VAL A 8 11.04 0.89 2.75
C VAL A 8 9.89 -0.10 2.82
N VAL A 9 9.18 -0.28 1.70
CA VAL A 9 8.13 -1.29 1.56
C VAL A 9 8.75 -2.56 1.00
N LEU A 10 8.64 -3.66 1.75
CA LEU A 10 9.23 -4.95 1.39
C LEU A 10 8.20 -5.89 0.76
N GLY A 11 8.63 -6.72 -0.19
CA GLY A 11 7.86 -7.85 -0.75
C GLY A 11 8.08 -9.15 0.02
N ALA A 12 7.31 -10.19 -0.30
CA ALA A 12 7.55 -11.53 0.22
C ALA A 12 8.93 -12.06 -0.23
N GLY A 13 9.58 -12.87 0.60
CA GLY A 13 10.87 -13.46 0.30
C GLY A 13 12.04 -12.48 0.46
N LEU A 14 13.08 -12.66 -0.35
CA LEU A 14 14.34 -11.91 -0.24
C LEU A 14 14.20 -10.50 -0.83
N ASN A 15 14.41 -9.50 0.02
CA ASN A 15 14.54 -8.10 -0.36
C ASN A 15 15.99 -7.67 -0.22
N LYS A 16 16.56 -7.06 -1.27
CA LYS A 16 17.90 -6.47 -1.25
C LYS A 16 17.77 -4.96 -1.08
N VAL A 17 18.10 -4.45 0.10
CA VAL A 17 18.13 -3.01 0.38
C VAL A 17 19.54 -2.50 0.14
N LYS A 18 19.69 -1.52 -0.76
CA LYS A 18 20.99 -0.90 -1.07
C LYS A 18 20.99 0.55 -0.60
N LEU A 19 22.00 0.91 0.18
CA LEU A 19 22.29 2.28 0.55
C LEU A 19 23.52 2.74 -0.25
N VAL A 20 23.35 3.80 -1.04
CA VAL A 20 24.41 4.38 -1.89
C VAL A 20 24.82 5.74 -1.32
N ILE A 21 26.10 5.91 -1.00
CA ILE A 21 26.69 7.15 -0.46
C ILE A 21 27.93 7.50 -1.30
N GLY A 22 27.77 8.40 -2.27
CA GLY A 22 28.82 8.64 -3.26
C GLY A 22 29.15 7.34 -4.02
N SER A 23 30.39 6.89 -3.95
CA SER A 23 30.83 5.61 -4.52
C SER A 23 30.65 4.40 -3.60
N LYS A 24 30.27 4.60 -2.32
CA LYS A 24 30.08 3.52 -1.35
C LYS A 24 28.70 2.91 -1.49
N VAL A 25 28.63 1.59 -1.59
CA VAL A 25 27.37 0.82 -1.56
C VAL A 25 27.39 -0.09 -0.32
N ILE A 26 26.33 -0.02 0.48
CA ILE A 26 26.05 -0.96 1.58
C ILE A 26 24.81 -1.74 1.18
N GLU A 27 24.89 -3.06 1.16
CA GLU A 27 23.76 -3.93 0.85
C GLU A 27 23.33 -4.70 2.10
N GLN A 28 22.03 -4.75 2.36
CA GLN A 28 21.43 -5.57 3.40
C GLN A 28 20.34 -6.45 2.77
N ASN A 29 20.41 -7.74 3.07
CA ASN A 29 19.36 -8.69 2.74
C ASN A 29 18.35 -8.73 3.88
N ILE A 30 17.07 -8.56 3.57
CA ILE A 30 15.96 -8.69 4.50
C ILE A 30 14.99 -9.71 3.91
N THR A 31 14.78 -10.82 4.62
CA THR A 31 13.85 -11.86 4.19
C THR A 31 12.53 -11.72 4.94
N LEU A 32 11.44 -11.57 4.22
CA LEU A 32 10.09 -11.65 4.78
C LEU A 32 9.50 -13.04 4.52
N ASN A 33 9.32 -13.81 5.59
CA ASN A 33 8.73 -15.14 5.53
C ASN A 33 7.20 -15.04 5.49
N ARG A 34 6.65 -14.68 4.33
CA ARG A 34 5.22 -14.75 4.02
C ARG A 34 5.02 -15.35 2.63
N GLU A 35 3.85 -15.92 2.40
CA GLU A 35 3.48 -16.37 1.07
C GLU A 35 3.41 -15.19 0.08
N PRO A 36 3.95 -15.37 -1.15
CA PRO A 36 3.74 -14.43 -2.24
C PRO A 36 2.25 -14.27 -2.56
N VAL A 37 1.86 -13.07 -2.96
CA VAL A 37 0.51 -12.79 -3.45
C VAL A 37 0.54 -12.20 -4.86
N ASP A 38 -0.56 -12.38 -5.58
CA ASP A 38 -0.66 -11.99 -6.99
C ASP A 38 -0.79 -10.47 -7.14
N LEU A 39 -1.53 -9.82 -6.23
CA LEU A 39 -1.65 -8.37 -6.14
C LEU A 39 -1.55 -7.94 -4.67
N ARG A 40 -0.79 -6.88 -4.42
CA ARG A 40 -0.76 -6.19 -3.13
C ARG A 40 -0.75 -4.69 -3.33
N ALA A 41 -1.57 -3.98 -2.56
CA ALA A 41 -1.46 -2.54 -2.43
C ALA A 41 -1.00 -2.20 -1.01
N THR A 42 -0.02 -1.32 -0.90
CA THR A 42 0.46 -0.77 0.38
C THR A 42 0.23 0.73 0.37
N LEU A 43 -0.51 1.23 1.36
CA LEU A 43 -0.77 2.64 1.60
C LEU A 43 0.12 3.14 2.75
N THR A 44 0.71 4.32 2.56
CA THR A 44 1.40 5.11 3.60
C THR A 44 1.02 6.58 3.45
N TRP A 45 1.14 7.39 4.49
CA TRP A 45 0.86 8.82 4.42
C TRP A 45 1.77 9.65 5.34
N ASN A 46 1.78 10.97 5.16
CA ASN A 46 2.78 11.87 5.76
C ASN A 46 2.30 12.65 7.01
N THR A 47 1.17 12.29 7.59
CA THR A 47 0.53 13.03 8.70
C THR A 47 0.10 12.09 9.83
N ALA A 48 0.65 12.30 11.03
CA ALA A 48 0.47 11.38 12.16
C ALA A 48 -0.99 11.22 12.65
N ASN A 49 -1.84 12.23 12.46
CA ASN A 49 -3.19 12.26 13.06
C ASN A 49 -4.29 11.98 12.03
N SER A 50 -3.93 11.69 10.79
CA SER A 50 -4.88 11.43 9.71
C SER A 50 -5.29 9.96 9.67
N ASP A 51 -6.52 9.74 9.24
CA ASP A 51 -7.12 8.42 9.11
C ASP A 51 -7.44 8.19 7.62
N ILE A 52 -6.56 7.46 6.95
CA ILE A 52 -6.61 7.23 5.52
C ILE A 52 -6.78 5.74 5.27
N ASP A 53 -7.89 5.38 4.64
CA ASP A 53 -8.27 4.01 4.37
C ASP A 53 -7.84 3.57 2.96
N LEU A 54 -7.37 2.33 2.84
CA LEU A 54 -7.18 1.63 1.58
C LEU A 54 -8.40 0.78 1.19
N TYR A 55 -8.77 0.84 -0.09
CA TYR A 55 -9.84 0.05 -0.70
C TYR A 55 -9.32 -0.70 -1.92
N ILE A 56 -9.68 -1.99 -2.03
CA ILE A 56 -9.62 -2.74 -3.29
C ILE A 56 -11.00 -3.31 -3.59
N THR A 57 -11.52 -3.00 -4.78
CA THR A 57 -12.74 -3.60 -5.34
C THR A 57 -12.37 -4.57 -6.44
N ASP A 58 -12.91 -5.79 -6.37
CA ASP A 58 -12.64 -6.85 -7.34
C ASP A 58 -13.57 -6.78 -8.58
N PRO A 59 -13.36 -7.64 -9.60
CA PRO A 59 -14.17 -7.64 -10.81
C PRO A 59 -15.66 -7.95 -10.57
N GLU A 60 -15.98 -8.66 -9.49
CA GLU A 60 -17.32 -9.06 -9.08
C GLU A 60 -17.98 -8.05 -8.13
N LYS A 61 -17.33 -6.89 -7.92
CA LYS A 61 -17.77 -5.77 -7.08
C LYS A 61 -17.72 -6.02 -5.57
N PHE A 62 -17.06 -7.08 -5.11
CA PHE A 62 -16.70 -7.20 -3.70
C PHE A 62 -15.60 -6.20 -3.38
N THR A 63 -15.71 -5.54 -2.24
CA THR A 63 -14.72 -4.54 -1.79
C THR A 63 -14.13 -4.96 -0.46
N CYS A 64 -12.80 -4.89 -0.35
CA CYS A 64 -12.03 -5.07 0.89
C CYS A 64 -11.54 -3.70 1.38
N PHE A 65 -11.78 -3.41 2.66
CA PHE A 65 -11.44 -2.15 3.35
C PHE A 65 -11.61 -2.32 4.87
N TYR A 66 -11.41 -1.26 5.66
CA TYR A 66 -11.37 -1.32 7.13
C TYR A 66 -12.56 -2.04 7.79
N SER A 67 -13.81 -1.87 7.30
CA SER A 67 -14.97 -2.56 7.90
C SER A 67 -15.30 -3.93 7.27
N ASN A 68 -14.64 -4.27 6.16
CA ASN A 68 -14.74 -5.58 5.51
C ASN A 68 -13.34 -6.13 5.17
N LYS A 69 -12.60 -6.50 6.22
CA LYS A 69 -11.17 -6.84 6.17
C LYS A 69 -10.87 -8.15 5.43
N SER A 70 -11.88 -8.95 5.12
CA SER A 70 -11.75 -10.18 4.32
C SER A 70 -12.94 -10.28 3.38
N SER A 71 -12.68 -10.15 2.08
CA SER A 71 -13.72 -10.00 1.08
C SER A 71 -13.28 -10.68 -0.21
N SER A 72 -14.06 -11.68 -0.65
CA SER A 72 -13.66 -12.57 -1.75
C SER A 72 -12.26 -13.17 -1.54
N ASN A 73 -11.33 -12.91 -2.44
CA ASN A 73 -9.95 -13.39 -2.39
C ASN A 73 -8.96 -12.34 -1.84
N MET A 74 -9.48 -11.31 -1.15
CA MET A 74 -8.74 -10.17 -0.64
C MET A 74 -8.74 -10.13 0.88
N ARG A 75 -7.64 -9.64 1.47
CA ARG A 75 -7.49 -9.47 2.92
C ARG A 75 -6.72 -8.19 3.25
N LEU A 76 -7.25 -7.38 4.16
CA LEU A 76 -6.54 -6.29 4.84
C LEU A 76 -5.74 -6.86 6.02
N ASP A 77 -4.47 -6.48 6.21
CA ASP A 77 -3.70 -6.93 7.38
C ASP A 77 -4.06 -6.20 8.66
N VAL A 78 -3.64 -4.95 8.77
CA VAL A 78 -3.79 -4.08 9.94
C VAL A 78 -4.48 -2.83 9.45
N ASP A 79 -5.58 -2.53 10.14
CA ASP A 79 -6.34 -1.30 10.01
C ASP A 79 -5.68 -0.26 10.90
N ASN A 80 -5.13 0.77 10.29
CA ASN A 80 -4.23 1.70 10.96
C ASN A 80 -4.84 3.10 11.02
N THR A 81 -5.48 3.41 12.14
CA THR A 81 -6.26 4.64 12.33
C THR A 81 -5.45 5.84 12.86
N SER A 82 -4.14 5.67 13.08
CA SER A 82 -3.24 6.74 13.57
C SER A 82 -1.77 6.44 13.27
N GLY A 83 -0.98 7.45 12.92
CA GLY A 83 0.42 7.30 12.52
C GLY A 83 0.60 7.61 11.04
N TYR A 84 1.43 6.84 10.35
CA TYR A 84 1.83 7.10 8.96
C TYR A 84 1.46 5.94 8.01
N GLY A 85 0.59 5.04 8.48
CA GLY A 85 0.43 3.69 7.94
C GLY A 85 1.57 2.75 8.40
N PRO A 86 1.82 1.64 7.69
CA PRO A 86 1.15 1.23 6.46
C PRO A 86 -0.20 0.54 6.68
N GLU A 87 -1.06 0.59 5.66
CA GLU A 87 -2.15 -0.39 5.46
C GLU A 87 -1.85 -1.25 4.23
N ASN A 88 -2.07 -2.56 4.30
CA ASN A 88 -1.87 -3.44 3.14
C ASN A 88 -3.12 -4.27 2.84
N ILE A 89 -3.56 -4.25 1.58
CA ILE A 89 -4.52 -5.24 1.07
C ILE A 89 -3.80 -6.20 0.14
N TYR A 90 -3.97 -7.49 0.42
CA TYR A 90 -3.41 -8.60 -0.35
C TYR A 90 -4.54 -9.30 -1.12
N VAL A 91 -4.27 -9.69 -2.36
CA VAL A 91 -5.17 -10.48 -3.20
C VAL A 91 -4.44 -11.76 -3.62
N THR A 92 -4.97 -12.90 -3.20
CA THR A 92 -4.44 -14.22 -3.57
C THR A 92 -5.31 -14.83 -4.67
N LYS A 93 -4.72 -15.53 -5.65
CA LYS A 93 -5.47 -16.18 -6.74
C LYS A 93 -6.37 -15.18 -7.46
N VAL A 94 -5.78 -14.15 -8.08
CA VAL A 94 -6.52 -13.10 -8.81
C VAL A 94 -7.53 -13.71 -9.78
N LYS A 95 -8.74 -13.15 -9.78
CA LYS A 95 -9.80 -13.51 -10.74
C LYS A 95 -9.61 -12.69 -12.01
N LYS A 96 -10.01 -13.25 -13.15
CA LYS A 96 -9.99 -12.51 -14.42
C LYS A 96 -10.87 -11.26 -14.32
N GLY A 97 -10.35 -10.13 -14.79
CA GLY A 97 -11.06 -8.85 -14.81
C GLY A 97 -10.33 -7.76 -14.04
N THR A 98 -11.03 -6.65 -13.81
CA THR A 98 -10.43 -5.43 -13.27
C THR A 98 -10.58 -5.31 -11.76
N TYR A 99 -9.45 -5.16 -11.08
CA TYR A 99 -9.35 -4.71 -9.69
C TYR A 99 -9.14 -3.19 -9.67
N THR A 100 -9.96 -2.48 -8.89
CA THR A 100 -9.87 -1.03 -8.69
C THR A 100 -9.28 -0.73 -7.32
N ILE A 101 -8.20 0.04 -7.28
CA ILE A 101 -7.57 0.50 -6.04
C ILE A 101 -7.99 1.94 -5.79
N SER A 102 -8.50 2.21 -4.60
CA SER A 102 -8.90 3.55 -4.16
C SER A 102 -8.40 3.83 -2.75
N VAL A 103 -8.28 5.11 -2.41
CA VAL A 103 -7.99 5.56 -1.05
C VAL A 103 -9.00 6.59 -0.60
N LYS A 104 -9.29 6.63 0.69
CA LYS A 104 -10.28 7.53 1.27
C LYS A 104 -9.70 8.25 2.47
N ASN A 105 -9.90 9.57 2.51
CA ASN A 105 -9.71 10.33 3.74
C ASN A 105 -10.93 10.10 4.64
N TYR A 106 -10.81 9.17 5.59
CA TYR A 106 -11.88 8.90 6.55
C TYR A 106 -12.07 10.11 7.48
N SER A 107 -10.97 10.59 8.06
CA SER A 107 -10.97 11.78 8.88
C SER A 107 -9.59 12.44 8.97
N ARG A 108 -9.58 13.77 9.21
CA ARG A 108 -8.37 14.55 9.53
C ARG A 108 -7.25 14.48 8.48
N GLY A 109 -7.57 14.09 7.24
CA GLY A 109 -6.61 13.95 6.15
C GLY A 109 -6.46 15.16 5.23
N GLU A 110 -7.06 16.31 5.51
CA GLU A 110 -6.88 17.49 4.64
C GLU A 110 -5.41 17.91 4.59
N GLY A 111 -4.88 18.10 3.38
CA GLY A 111 -3.47 18.40 3.14
C GLY A 111 -2.52 17.20 3.25
N THR A 112 -3.03 16.02 3.60
CA THR A 112 -2.26 14.77 3.69
C THR A 112 -1.88 14.29 2.29
N GLU A 113 -0.62 13.89 2.13
CA GLU A 113 -0.14 13.15 0.96
C GLU A 113 -0.08 11.66 1.30
N ALA A 114 -0.84 10.86 0.55
CA ALA A 114 -0.80 9.41 0.61
C ALA A 114 0.04 8.87 -0.54
N THR A 115 0.92 7.91 -0.24
CA THR A 115 1.67 7.13 -1.23
C THR A 115 1.16 5.70 -1.26
N ILE A 116 0.79 5.24 -2.45
CA ILE A 116 0.27 3.90 -2.71
C ILE A 116 1.26 3.16 -3.58
N TYR A 117 1.76 2.04 -3.07
CA TYR A 117 2.63 1.12 -3.80
C TYR A 117 1.80 -0.07 -4.26
N VAL A 118 1.86 -0.40 -5.55
CA VAL A 118 1.17 -1.55 -6.11
C VAL A 118 2.20 -2.59 -6.53
N PHE A 119 2.04 -3.81 -6.04
CA PHE A 119 2.88 -4.95 -6.38
C PHE A 119 2.05 -5.98 -7.13
N ILE A 120 2.60 -6.49 -8.23
CA ILE A 120 2.05 -7.65 -8.95
C ILE A 120 3.08 -8.76 -8.89
N ASN A 121 2.68 -9.95 -8.41
CA ASN A 121 3.56 -11.09 -8.18
C ASN A 121 4.82 -10.68 -7.40
N GLU A 122 4.62 -9.96 -6.29
CA GLU A 122 5.66 -9.43 -5.41
C GLU A 122 6.66 -8.42 -6.03
N LYS A 123 6.45 -7.98 -7.27
CA LYS A 123 7.27 -6.94 -7.92
C LYS A 123 6.54 -5.61 -7.88
N LEU A 124 7.24 -4.55 -7.49
CA LEU A 124 6.69 -3.19 -7.56
C LEU A 124 6.33 -2.90 -9.03
N LYS A 125 5.04 -2.68 -9.26
CA LYS A 125 4.47 -2.40 -10.56
C LYS A 125 4.36 -0.89 -10.76
N ASP A 126 3.74 -0.21 -9.82
CA ASP A 126 3.50 1.25 -9.87
C ASP A 126 3.55 1.88 -8.47
N MET A 127 3.82 3.18 -8.42
CA MET A 127 3.76 4.02 -7.24
C MET A 127 2.91 5.25 -7.56
N HIS A 128 1.91 5.53 -6.73
CA HIS A 128 1.04 6.69 -6.88
C HIS A 128 1.14 7.58 -5.65
N LYS A 129 1.08 8.90 -5.88
CA LYS A 129 0.94 9.90 -4.83
C LYS A 129 -0.34 10.67 -5.04
N VAL A 130 -1.13 10.81 -3.98
CA VAL A 130 -2.36 11.61 -4.00
C VAL A 130 -2.38 12.55 -2.81
N ARG A 131 -2.95 13.74 -3.02
CA ARG A 131 -3.13 14.73 -1.96
C ARG A 131 -4.62 14.92 -1.70
N PHE A 132 -5.02 14.79 -0.44
CA PHE A 132 -6.39 15.02 -0.04
C PHE A 132 -6.65 16.51 0.20
N THR A 133 -7.79 16.99 -0.28
CA THR A 133 -8.22 18.40 -0.17
C THR A 133 -9.41 18.59 0.76
N GLY A 134 -9.93 17.51 1.35
CA GLY A 134 -11.04 17.57 2.29
C GLY A 134 -11.40 16.22 2.88
N SER A 135 -12.13 16.24 4.00
CA SER A 135 -12.61 15.03 4.69
C SER A 135 -13.65 14.27 3.85
N GLY A 136 -13.65 12.94 3.92
CA GLY A 136 -14.57 12.08 3.16
C GLY A 136 -14.21 11.87 1.69
N GLN A 137 -13.20 12.58 1.17
CA GLN A 137 -12.76 12.46 -0.21
C GLN A 137 -12.26 11.03 -0.49
N THR A 138 -12.79 10.42 -1.55
CA THR A 138 -12.31 9.14 -2.10
C THR A 138 -11.65 9.40 -3.44
N ILE A 139 -10.47 8.84 -3.64
CA ILE A 139 -9.69 8.98 -4.87
C ILE A 139 -9.42 7.58 -5.41
N THR A 140 -9.92 7.27 -6.61
CA THR A 140 -9.49 6.08 -7.34
C THR A 140 -8.07 6.30 -7.86
N VAL A 141 -7.18 5.41 -7.46
CA VAL A 141 -5.74 5.51 -7.73
C VAL A 141 -5.39 4.84 -9.05
N SER A 142 -5.92 3.64 -9.28
CA SER A 142 -5.56 2.83 -10.45
C SER A 142 -6.53 1.66 -10.66
N ASN A 143 -6.49 1.10 -11.86
CA ASN A 143 -7.22 -0.10 -12.27
C ASN A 143 -6.22 -1.10 -12.85
N TYR A 144 -6.27 -2.35 -12.40
CA TYR A 144 -5.43 -3.43 -12.91
C TYR A 144 -6.28 -4.58 -13.40
N SER A 145 -6.09 -4.96 -14.65
CA SER A 145 -6.76 -6.11 -15.26
C SER A 145 -5.82 -7.31 -15.31
N PHE A 146 -6.34 -8.47 -14.90
CA PHE A 146 -5.66 -9.77 -14.95
C PHE A 146 -6.38 -10.72 -15.91
#